data_AF-A0A2V7JLE4-F1
#
_entry.id   AF-A0A2V7JLE4-F1
#
_cell.length_a   1.000
_cell.length_b   1.000
_cell.length_c   1.000
_cell.angle_alpha   90.00
_cell.angle_beta   90.00
_cell.angle_gamma   90.00
#
_symmetry.space_group_name_H-M   'P 1'
#
loop_
_entity.id
_entity.type
_entity.pdbx_description
1 polymer ?
#
loop_
_entity_poly.entity_id
_entity_poly.type
_entity_poly.pdbx_seq_one_letter_code
_entity_poly.pdbx_strand_id
1 'polypeptide(L)'
;MPVTAKLSRKFYEKLGDDLTNELVEWFNQVDAAYRTELRELNDLNFGRFEAKLEALESRLEARMAVFEARIIKWMFLFWIGQAVTTVGLVFGVGRLTGR
;
A
#
# COMPACT_ATOMS: atom_id res chain seq x y z
N MET A 1 -18.20 -21.83 -9.92
CA MET A 1 -19.39 -22.66 -10.21
C MET A 1 -20.53 -21.74 -10.60
N PRO A 2 -21.26 -22.00 -11.70
CA PRO A 2 -22.46 -21.24 -12.02
C PRO A 2 -23.50 -21.43 -10.92
N VAL A 3 -24.12 -20.34 -10.47
CA VAL A 3 -25.30 -20.44 -9.61
C VAL A 3 -26.48 -20.64 -10.54
N THR A 4 -27.03 -21.84 -10.59
CA THR A 4 -28.28 -22.06 -11.31
C THR A 4 -29.39 -21.43 -10.49
N ALA A 5 -29.86 -20.25 -10.90
CA ALA A 5 -31.09 -19.72 -10.33
C ALA A 5 -32.22 -20.73 -10.55
N LYS A 6 -32.91 -21.10 -9.46
CA LYS A 6 -34.06 -22.01 -9.51
C LYS A 6 -35.28 -21.27 -9.05
N LEU A 7 -36.25 -21.12 -9.95
CA LEU A 7 -37.56 -20.55 -9.64
C LEU A 7 -38.52 -21.62 -9.11
N SER A 8 -39.49 -21.20 -8.32
CA SER A 8 -40.47 -22.11 -7.70
C SER A 8 -41.45 -22.67 -8.75
N ARG A 9 -41.98 -23.87 -8.52
CA ARG A 9 -42.97 -24.52 -9.40
C ARG A 9 -44.21 -23.65 -9.68
N LYS A 10 -44.67 -22.90 -8.67
CA LYS A 10 -45.77 -21.93 -8.81
C LYS A 10 -45.49 -20.85 -9.86
N PHE A 11 -44.23 -20.51 -10.09
CA PHE A 11 -43.82 -19.52 -11.07
C PHE A 11 -43.99 -20.08 -12.49
N TYR A 12 -43.52 -21.32 -12.71
CA TYR A 12 -43.73 -22.08 -13.95
C TYR A 12 -45.23 -22.26 -14.26
N GLU A 13 -46.05 -22.58 -13.25
CA GLU A 13 -47.50 -22.74 -13.42
C GLU A 13 -48.22 -21.43 -13.80
N LYS A 14 -47.71 -20.28 -13.36
CA LYS A 14 -48.34 -18.96 -13.60
C LYS A 14 -47.86 -18.27 -14.87
N LEU A 15 -46.59 -18.44 -15.23
CA LEU A 15 -45.95 -17.73 -16.34
C LEU A 15 -45.67 -18.65 -17.54
N GLY A 16 -45.80 -19.96 -17.36
CA GLY A 16 -45.43 -20.96 -18.37
C GLY A 16 -43.96 -21.34 -18.28
N ASP A 17 -43.66 -22.55 -18.75
CA ASP A 17 -42.31 -23.10 -18.72
C ASP A 17 -41.33 -22.29 -19.58
N ASP A 18 -41.79 -21.83 -20.74
CA ASP A 18 -40.98 -21.11 -21.73
C ASP A 18 -40.45 -19.78 -21.19
N LEU A 19 -41.36 -18.89 -20.75
CA LEU A 19 -41.01 -17.59 -20.18
C LEU A 19 -40.17 -17.73 -18.89
N THR A 20 -40.43 -18.77 -18.09
CA THR A 20 -39.67 -19.01 -16.87
C THR A 20 -38.23 -19.45 -17.19
N ASN A 21 -38.03 -20.28 -18.21
CA ASN A 21 -36.71 -20.70 -18.65
C ASN A 21 -35.89 -19.53 -19.20
N GLU A 22 -36.50 -18.67 -20.03
CA GLU A 22 -35.84 -17.45 -20.55
C GLU A 22 -35.38 -16.53 -19.41
N LEU A 23 -36.21 -16.35 -18.37
CA LEU A 23 -35.85 -15.51 -17.23
C LEU A 23 -34.69 -16.11 -16.42
N VAL A 24 -34.67 -17.43 -16.21
CA VAL A 24 -33.56 -18.12 -15.55
C VAL A 24 -32.28 -17.99 -16.36
N GLU A 25 -32.37 -18.14 -17.67
CA GLU A 25 -31.21 -18.00 -18.57
C GLU A 25 -30.65 -16.59 -18.53
N TRP A 26 -31.50 -15.57 -18.64
CA TRP A 26 -31.10 -14.17 -18.50
C TRP A 26 -30.44 -13.90 -17.13
N PHE A 27 -31.03 -14.38 -16.03
CA PHE A 27 -30.46 -14.18 -14.70
C PHE A 27 -29.07 -14.83 -14.57
N ASN A 28 -28.90 -16.03 -15.11
CA ASN A 28 -27.61 -16.72 -15.09
C ASN A 28 -26.57 -15.99 -15.96
N GLN A 29 -26.97 -15.42 -17.10
CA GLN A 29 -26.09 -14.59 -17.93
C GLN A 29 -25.67 -13.31 -17.19
N VAL A 30 -26.62 -12.65 -16.51
CA VAL A 30 -26.36 -11.45 -15.71
C VAL A 30 -25.41 -11.75 -14.54
N ASP A 31 -25.63 -12.83 -13.77
CA ASP A 31 -24.72 -13.25 -12.69
C ASP A 31 -23.31 -13.55 -13.21
N ALA A 32 -23.19 -14.21 -14.36
CA ALA A 32 -21.90 -14.47 -14.98
C ALA A 32 -21.18 -13.19 -15.42
N ALA A 33 -21.90 -12.24 -16.03
CA ALA A 33 -21.36 -10.94 -16.43
C ALA A 33 -20.87 -10.13 -15.22
N TYR A 34 -21.70 -10.01 -14.18
CA TYR A 34 -21.33 -9.27 -12.96
C TYR A 34 -20.13 -9.86 -12.23
N ARG A 35 -20.04 -11.20 -12.13
CA ARG A 35 -18.87 -11.84 -11.51
C ARG A 35 -17.60 -11.58 -12.29
N THR A 36 -17.71 -11.56 -13.62
CA THR A 36 -16.58 -11.27 -14.51
C THR A 36 -16.13 -9.82 -14.33
N GLU A 37 -17.06 -8.87 -14.37
CA GLU A 37 -16.78 -7.45 -14.15
C GLU A 37 -16.20 -7.19 -12.75
N LEU A 38 -16.76 -7.81 -11.71
CA LEU A 38 -16.22 -7.70 -10.35
C LEU A 38 -14.80 -8.23 -10.26
N ARG A 39 -14.49 -9.35 -10.92
CA ARG A 39 -13.15 -9.90 -10.96
C ARG A 39 -12.18 -8.99 -11.69
N GLU A 40 -12.58 -8.47 -12.85
CA GLU A 40 -11.77 -7.55 -13.63
C GLU A 40 -11.48 -6.24 -12.87
N LEU A 41 -12.51 -5.65 -12.24
CA LEU A 41 -12.35 -4.47 -11.39
C LEU A 41 -11.47 -4.76 -10.18
N ASN A 42 -11.60 -5.94 -9.59
CA ASN A 42 -10.77 -6.36 -8.47
C ASN A 42 -9.30 -6.50 -8.88
N ASP A 43 -9.02 -7.17 -10.00
CA ASP A 43 -7.68 -7.34 -10.55
C ASP A 43 -7.04 -5.98 -10.92
N LEU A 44 -7.81 -5.09 -11.57
CA LEU A 44 -7.38 -3.71 -11.87
C LEU A 44 -7.05 -2.91 -10.61
N ASN A 45 -7.92 -2.99 -9.60
CA ASN A 45 -7.72 -2.27 -8.34
C ASN A 45 -6.55 -2.83 -7.54
N PHE A 46 -6.37 -4.14 -7.51
CA PHE A 46 -5.23 -4.78 -6.87
C PHE A 46 -3.92 -4.40 -7.55
N GLY A 47 -3.84 -4.44 -8.89
CA GLY A 47 -2.64 -4.01 -9.61
C GLY A 47 -2.31 -2.54 -9.36
N ARG A 48 -3.32 -1.65 -9.29
CA ARG A 48 -3.11 -0.24 -8.92
C ARG A 48 -2.67 -0.07 -7.47
N PHE A 49 -3.17 -0.90 -6.56
CA PHE A 49 -2.80 -0.86 -5.15
C PHE A 49 -1.35 -1.32 -4.96
N GLU A 50 -0.96 -2.42 -5.60
CA GLU A 50 0.41 -2.94 -5.61
C GLU A 50 1.40 -1.90 -6.15
N ALA A 51 1.11 -1.30 -7.31
CA ALA A 51 1.94 -0.22 -7.87
C ALA A 51 2.08 0.99 -6.93
N LYS A 52 1.02 1.34 -6.18
CA LYS A 52 1.09 2.40 -5.17
C LYS A 52 1.91 2.00 -3.95
N LEU A 53 1.85 0.73 -3.53
CA LEU A 53 2.66 0.23 -2.43
C LEU A 53 4.14 0.22 -2.80
N GLU A 54 4.51 -0.28 -3.97
CA GLU A 54 5.90 -0.24 -4.46
C GLU A 54 6.43 1.20 -4.56
N ALA A 55 5.61 2.12 -5.06
CA ALA A 55 5.95 3.55 -5.11
C ALA A 55 6.11 4.18 -3.71
N LEU A 56 5.33 3.70 -2.72
CA LEU A 56 5.44 4.16 -1.34
C LEU A 56 6.70 3.61 -0.66
N GLU A 57 6.99 2.32 -0.86
CA GLU A 57 8.17 1.63 -0.32
C GLU A 57 9.45 2.29 -0.84
N SER A 58 9.58 2.43 -2.17
CA SER A 58 10.72 3.12 -2.78
C SER A 58 10.89 4.57 -2.29
N ARG A 59 9.78 5.29 -2.11
CA ARG A 59 9.82 6.65 -1.55
C ARG A 59 10.27 6.66 -0.09
N LEU A 60 9.86 5.67 0.70
CA LEU A 60 10.26 5.53 2.10
C LEU A 60 11.74 5.22 2.20
N GLU A 61 12.24 4.25 1.43
CA GLU A 61 13.66 3.92 1.34
C GLU A 61 14.50 5.14 0.97
N ALA A 62 14.10 5.87 -0.07
CA ALA A 62 14.79 7.10 -0.49
C ALA A 62 14.83 8.15 0.64
N ARG A 63 13.72 8.32 1.38
CA ARG A 63 13.65 9.25 2.51
C ARG A 63 14.53 8.80 3.68
N MET A 64 14.57 7.50 3.97
CA MET A 64 15.42 6.94 5.01
C MET A 64 16.90 7.14 4.66
N ALA A 65 17.31 6.85 3.44
CA ALA A 65 18.68 7.07 2.98
C ALA A 65 19.10 8.55 3.12
N VAL A 66 18.23 9.49 2.76
CA VAL A 66 18.48 10.93 2.95
C VAL A 66 18.58 11.29 4.43
N PHE A 67 17.73 10.71 5.27
CA PHE A 67 17.73 10.94 6.71
C PHE A 67 19.00 10.42 7.38
N GLU A 68 19.41 9.19 7.06
CA GLU A 68 20.67 8.59 7.52
C GLU A 68 21.87 9.45 7.13
N ALA A 69 21.97 9.85 5.86
CA ALA A 69 23.04 10.72 5.39
C ALA A 69 23.07 12.07 6.13
N ARG A 70 21.89 12.63 6.41
CA ARG A 70 21.77 13.89 7.17
C ARG A 70 22.19 13.72 8.62
N ILE A 71 21.79 12.65 9.30
CA ILE A 71 22.20 12.36 10.67
C ILE A 71 23.71 12.22 10.75
N ILE A 72 24.32 11.45 9.84
CA ILE A 72 25.77 11.25 9.82
C ILE A 72 26.50 12.58 9.66
N LYS A 73 26.05 13.45 8.75
CA LYS A 73 26.62 14.80 8.57
C LYS A 73 26.54 15.64 9.84
N TRP A 74 25.38 15.67 10.50
CA TRP A 74 25.21 16.43 11.74
C TRP A 74 26.03 15.85 12.89
N MET A 75 26.13 14.53 12.98
CA MET A 75 26.97 13.84 13.96
C MET A 75 28.43 14.27 13.80
N PHE A 76 28.97 14.28 12.58
CA PHE A 76 30.34 14.76 12.34
C PHE A 76 30.52 16.24 12.69
N LEU A 77 29.59 17.11 12.28
CA LEU A 77 29.67 18.53 12.60
C LEU A 77 29.65 18.77 14.12
N PHE A 78 28.77 18.06 14.82
CA PHE A 78 28.71 18.08 16.27
C PHE A 78 30.03 17.61 16.90
N TRP A 79 30.56 16.47 16.45
CA TRP A 79 31.83 15.93 16.98
C TRP A 79 33.02 16.85 16.72
N ILE A 80 33.09 17.50 15.55
CA ILE A 80 34.14 18.51 15.27
C ILE A 80 34.02 19.68 16.24
N GLY A 81 32.81 20.22 16.43
CA GLY A 81 32.57 21.30 17.38
C GLY A 81 32.92 20.91 18.83
N GLN A 82 32.55 19.69 19.24
CA GLN A 82 32.92 19.15 20.55
C GLN A 82 34.44 19.00 20.69
N ALA A 83 35.13 18.43 19.71
CA ALA A 83 36.58 18.25 19.75
C ALA A 83 37.32 19.59 19.88
N VAL A 84 36.91 20.61 19.10
CA VAL A 84 37.46 21.97 19.21
C VAL A 84 37.24 22.54 20.61
N THR A 85 36.04 22.36 21.18
CA THR A 85 35.72 22.83 22.53
C THR A 85 36.57 22.14 23.58
N THR A 86 36.71 20.81 23.52
CA THR A 86 37.54 20.03 24.43
C THR A 86 39.02 20.43 24.34
N VAL A 87 39.56 20.59 23.13
CA VAL A 87 40.95 21.05 22.93
C VAL A 87 41.15 22.44 23.51
N GLY A 88 40.20 23.36 23.27
CA GLY A 88 40.23 24.71 23.83
C GLY A 88 40.23 24.71 25.37
N LEU A 89 39.41 23.86 26.00
CA LEU A 89 39.37 23.72 27.46
C LEU A 89 40.69 23.15 28.01
N VAL A 90 41.24 22.09 27.41
CA VAL A 90 42.51 21.49 27.85
C VAL A 90 43.66 22.50 27.73
N PHE A 91 43.74 23.22 26.61
CA PHE A 91 44.75 24.25 26.41
C PHE A 91 44.60 25.41 27.40
N GLY A 92 43.36 25.86 27.63
CA GLY A 92 43.05 26.91 28.60
C GLY A 92 43.46 26.53 30.03
N VAL A 93 43.14 25.31 30.45
CA VAL A 93 43.54 24.79 31.77
C VAL A 93 45.06 24.66 31.87
N GLY A 94 45.73 24.07 30.87
CA GLY A 94 47.19 23.92 30.87
C GLY A 94 47.94 25.24 30.96
N ARG A 95 47.42 26.31 30.33
CA ARG A 95 47.98 27.66 30.45
C ARG A 95 47.80 28.25 31.86
N LEU A 96 46.74 27.91 32.58
CA LEU A 96 46.46 28.42 33.92
C LEU A 96 47.27 27.70 35.01
N THR A 97 47.51 26.39 34.84
CA THR A 97 48.26 25.57 35.82
C THR A 97 49.77 25.52 35.55
N GLY A 98 50.24 25.88 34.36
CA GLY A 98 51.65 25.93 33.99
C GLY A 98 52.42 27.20 34.40
N ARG A 99 52.01 27.90 35.47
CA ARG A 99 52.79 29.00 36.09
C ARG A 99 53.71 28.47 37.18
#